data_AF-A0A8T4TIX7-F1
#
_entry.id   AF-A0A8T4TIX7-F1
#
_cell.length_a   1.000
_cell.length_b   1.000
_cell.length_c   1.000
_cell.angle_alpha   90.00
_cell.angle_beta   90.00
_cell.angle_gamma   90.00
#
_symmetry.space_group_name_H-M   'P 1'
#
loop_
_entity.id
_entity.type
_entity.pdbx_description
1 polymer ?
#
loop_
_entity_poly.entity_id
_entity_poly.type
_entity_poly.pdbx_seq_one_letter_code
_entity_poly.pdbx_strand_id
1 'polypeptide(L)' 'MDTTKMSSRGQVVIPLEMRKDIKEGDKLIVIRKDDEIIIKKSIPESALLSEKSLAKAWLSKEDEEAFAYFQKK' A
#
# COMPACT_ATOMS: atom_id res chain seq x y z
N MET A 1 14.79 -5.04 12.62
CA MET A 1 13.74 -5.94 12.09
C MET A 1 12.85 -6.29 13.26
N ASP A 2 11.64 -5.74 13.30
CA ASP A 2 10.65 -6.12 14.30
C ASP A 2 9.76 -7.23 13.76
N THR A 3 9.57 -8.26 14.57
CA THR A 3 8.66 -9.37 14.26
C THR A 3 7.49 -9.31 15.23
N THR A 4 6.29 -9.53 14.71
CA THR A 4 5.06 -9.52 15.50
C THR A 4 4.38 -10.87 15.35
N LYS A 5 3.66 -11.31 16.39
CA LYS A 5 2.90 -12.57 16.34
C LYS A 5 1.42 -12.27 16.17
N MET A 6 0.74 -13.14 15.45
CA MET A 6 -0.71 -13.12 15.36
C MET A 6 -1.32 -13.53 16.71
N SER A 7 -2.31 -12.79 17.18
CA SER A 7 -3.07 -13.15 18.37
C SER A 7 -4.01 -14.33 18.09
N SER A 8 -4.55 -14.95 19.14
CA SER A 8 -5.54 -16.03 19.02
C SER A 8 -6.82 -15.63 18.28
N ARG A 9 -7.08 -14.32 18.16
CA ARG A 9 -8.22 -13.75 17.42
C ARG A 9 -7.85 -13.29 16.00
N GLY A 10 -6.66 -13.65 15.50
CA GLY A 10 -6.21 -13.25 14.18
C GLY A 10 -5.76 -11.80 14.07
N GLN A 11 -5.52 -11.11 15.19
CA GLN A 11 -5.09 -9.71 15.18
C GLN A 11 -3.56 -9.63 15.15
N VAL A 12 -3.02 -8.71 14.35
CA VAL A 12 -1.60 -8.39 14.31
C VAL A 12 -1.40 -7.00 14.88
N VAL A 13 -0.42 -6.87 15.79
CA VAL A 13 -0.14 -5.60 16.46
C VAL A 13 0.89 -4.83 15.64
N ILE A 14 0.54 -3.62 15.20
CA ILE A 14 1.51 -2.70 14.60
C ILE A 14 2.40 -2.15 15.73
N PRO A 15 3.73 -2.32 15.69
CA PRO A 15 4.64 -1.78 16.72
C PRO A 15 4.55 -0.26 16.84
N LEU A 16 4.80 0.28 18.04
CA LEU A 16 4.64 1.71 18.33
C LEU A 16 5.44 2.60 17.37
N GLU A 17 6.67 2.19 17.02
CA GLU A 17 7.56 2.94 16.14
C GLU A 17 7.03 3.07 14.70
N MET A 18 6.18 2.12 14.28
CA MET A 18 5.53 2.11 12.96
C MET A 18 4.19 2.86 12.95
N ARG A 19 3.67 3.28 14.12
CA ARG A 19 2.38 4.00 14.23
C ARG A 19 2.50 5.51 14.05
N LYS A 20 3.66 6.06 13.71
CA LYS A 20 3.89 7.52 13.64
C LYS A 20 2.80 8.28 12.86
N ASP A 21 2.32 7.68 11.77
CA ASP A 21 1.31 8.28 10.89
C ASP A 21 -0.05 7.58 10.94
N ILE A 22 -0.26 6.65 11.87
CA ILE A 22 -1.50 5.86 12.04
C ILE A 22 -2.09 6.16 13.41
N LYS A 23 -3.28 6.75 13.42
CA LYS A 23 -4.00 7.06 14.66
C LYS A 23 -5.08 6.03 14.94
N GLU A 24 -5.51 5.99 16.20
CA GLU A 24 -6.67 5.18 16.58
C GLU A 24 -7.91 5.63 15.79
N GLY A 25 -8.65 4.67 15.25
CA GLY A 25 -9.81 4.91 14.38
C GLY A 25 -9.49 5.14 12.90
N ASP A 26 -8.21 5.25 12.51
CA ASP A 26 -7.84 5.33 11.09
C ASP A 26 -8.25 4.05 10.36
N LYS A 27 -8.91 4.23 9.21
CA LYS A 27 -9.16 3.12 8.28
C LYS A 27 -7.86 2.80 7.55
N LEU A 28 -7.58 1.51 7.41
CA LEU A 28 -6.43 1.00 6.67
C LEU A 28 -6.92 0.09 5.55
N ILE A 29 -6.25 0.14 4.41
CA ILE A 29 -6.48 -0.75 3.28
C ILE A 29 -5.55 -1.94 3.45
N VAL A 30 -6.12 -3.14 3.44
CA VAL A 30 -5.39 -4.41 3.51
C VAL A 30 -5.47 -5.09 2.16
N ILE A 31 -4.31 -5.31 1.54
CA ILE A 31 -4.18 -5.98 0.24
C ILE A 31 -3.38 -7.25 0.47
N ARG A 32 -3.89 -8.38 -0.01
CA ARG A 32 -3.15 -9.64 -0.05
C ARG A 32 -2.59 -9.84 -1.45
N LYS A 33 -1.29 -10.05 -1.55
CA LYS A 33 -0.61 -10.38 -2.81
C LYS A 33 0.27 -11.59 -2.55
N ASP A 34 -0.09 -12.73 -3.14
CA ASP A 34 0.62 -14.00 -2.95
C ASP A 34 0.82 -14.33 -1.46
N ASP A 35 2.07 -14.34 -1.00
CA ASP A 35 2.49 -14.60 0.38
C ASP A 35 2.69 -13.33 1.23
N GLU A 36 2.36 -12.16 0.68
CA GLU A 36 2.54 -10.85 1.32
C GLU A 36 1.21 -10.21 1.71
N ILE A 37 1.22 -9.51 2.85
CA ILE A 37 0.14 -8.63 3.29
C ILE A 37 0.66 -7.20 3.29
N ILE A 38 0.05 -6.37 2.44
CA ILE A 38 0.39 -4.96 2.32
C ILE A 38 -0.69 -4.14 3.02
N ILE A 39 -0.29 -3.35 4.00
CA ILE A 39 -1.18 -2.44 4.74
C ILE A 39 -0.85 -1.01 4.31
N LYS A 40 -1.85 -0.28 3.82
CA LYS A 40 -1.73 1.13 3.43
C LYS A 40 -2.70 1.98 4.24
N LYS A 41 -2.31 3.23 4.52
CA LYS A 41 -3.23 4.21 5.10
C LYS A 41 -4.38 4.45 4.13
N SER A 42 -5.63 4.43 4.61
CA SER A 42 -6.78 4.74 3.75
C SER A 42 -6.66 6.19 3.29
N ILE A 43 -6.61 6.35 1.98
CA ILE A 43 -6.75 7.65 1.32
C ILE A 43 -8.26 7.97 1.32
N PRO A 44 -8.68 9.21 1.62
CA PRO A 44 -10.10 9.58 1.55
C PRO A 44 -10.63 9.31 0.14
N GLU A 45 -11.88 8.88 0.04
CA GLU A 45 -12.52 8.51 -1.23
C GLU A 45 -12.46 9.66 -2.27
N SER A 46 -12.51 10.91 -1.80
CA SER A 46 -12.30 12.11 -2.62
C SER A 46 -10.92 12.19 -3.27
N ALA A 47 -9.88 11.67 -2.61
CA ALA A 47 -8.55 11.55 -3.18
C ALA A 47 -8.40 10.29 -4.07
N LEU A 48 -9.20 9.23 -3.85
CA LEU A 48 -9.31 8.09 -4.78
C LEU A 48 -9.99 8.49 -6.11
N LEU A 49 -10.92 9.46 -6.10
CA LEU A 49 -11.47 10.03 -7.34
C LEU A 49 -10.39 10.77 -8.17
N SER A 50 -9.37 11.33 -7.52
CA SER A 50 -8.16 11.79 -8.23
C SER A 50 -7.33 10.62 -8.74
N GLU A 51 -7.39 9.45 -8.11
CA GLU A 51 -6.64 8.26 -8.50
C GLU A 51 -7.09 7.67 -9.84
N LYS A 52 -8.33 7.90 -10.29
CA LYS A 52 -8.70 7.66 -11.71
C LYS A 52 -8.00 8.62 -12.68
N SER A 53 -7.67 9.83 -12.24
CA SER A 53 -6.80 10.77 -12.97
C SER A 53 -5.32 10.40 -12.83
N LEU A 54 -4.90 9.87 -11.67
CA LEU A 54 -3.52 9.38 -11.46
C LEU A 54 -3.27 8.10 -12.25
N ALA A 55 -4.17 7.12 -12.27
CA ALA A 55 -4.07 5.91 -13.09
C ALA A 55 -4.00 6.24 -14.60
N LYS A 56 -4.60 7.37 -15.01
CA LYS A 56 -4.44 7.93 -16.35
C LYS A 56 -3.05 8.53 -16.60
N ALA A 57 -2.36 8.94 -15.53
CA ALA A 57 -1.00 9.48 -15.55
C ALA A 57 0.09 8.39 -15.39
N TRP A 58 -0.19 7.29 -14.67
CA TRP A 58 0.65 6.08 -14.59
C TRP A 58 0.61 5.22 -15.86
N LEU A 59 -0.21 5.62 -16.85
CA LEU A 59 -0.22 5.08 -18.21
C LEU A 59 0.38 6.09 -19.20
N SER A 60 1.39 6.85 -18.76
CA SER A 60 2.17 7.69 -19.69
C SER A 60 3.10 6.80 -20.51
N LYS A 61 3.39 7.22 -21.75
CA LYS A 61 4.36 6.55 -22.63
C LYS A 61 5.74 6.39 -21.97
N GLU A 62 6.10 7.26 -21.03
CA GLU A 62 7.40 7.25 -20.36
C GLU A 62 7.53 6.07 -19.40
N ASP A 63 6.45 5.66 -18.72
CA ASP A 63 6.44 4.48 -17.87
C ASP A 63 6.51 3.18 -18.69
N GLU A 64 5.83 3.12 -19.85
CA GLU A 64 5.96 1.99 -20.79
C GLU A 64 7.41 1.85 -21.30
N GLU A 65 8.07 2.97 -21.61
CA GLU A 65 9.46 3.01 -22.05
C GLU A 65 10.44 2.59 -20.93
N ALA A 66 10.21 3.05 -19.69
CA ALA A 66 11.02 2.66 -18.54
C ALA A 66 10.92 1.15 -18.26
N PHE A 67 9.72 0.57 -18.30
CA PHE A 67 9.53 -0.87 -18.15
C PHE A 67 10.16 -1.68 -19.30
N ALA A 68 10.08 -1.19 -20.54
CA ALA A 68 10.70 -1.84 -21.70
C ALA A 68 12.24 -1.87 -21.61
N TYR A 69 12.85 -0.82 -21.03
CA TYR A 69 14.30 -0.76 -20.81
C TYR A 69 14.77 -1.84 -19.83
N PHE A 70 14.04 -2.09 -18.75
CA PHE A 70 14.40 -3.11 -17.76
C PHE A 70 14.25 -4.55 -18.27
N GLN A 71 13.38 -4.81 -19.24
CA GLN A 71 13.22 -6.16 -19.82
C GLN A 71 14.27 -6.51 -20.89
N LYS A 72 15.08 -5.52 -21.33
CA LYS A 72 16.05 -5.70 -22.43
C LYS A 72 17.47 -6.01 -21.95
N LYS A 73 17.66 -6.24 -20.65
CA LYS A 73 18.95 -6.53 -20.00
C LYS A 73 18.92 -7.90 -19.35
#